data_AF-A0A6I1YF07-F1
#
_entry.id   AF-A0A6I1YF07-F1
#
_cell.length_a   1.000
_cell.length_b   1.000
_cell.length_c   1.000
_cell.angle_alpha   90.00
_cell.angle_beta   90.00
_cell.angle_gamma   90.00
#
_symmetry.space_group_name_H-M   'P 1'
#
loop_
_entity.id
_entity.type
_entity.pdbx_description
1 polymer ?
#
loop_
_entity_poly.entity_id
_entity_poly.type
_entity_poly.pdbx_seq_one_letter_code
_entity_poly.pdbx_strand_id
1 'polypeptide(L)'
;MIPMEVYKSSRKAASDAHEALRQALLAIGVPNRDLIRLVPRVAPDGRPMVAMGTWNADVVQKVAAHIMASPAYVKTLPDGRVVPDHPYAPRGE
;
A
#
# COMPACT_ATOMS: atom_id res chain seq x y z
N MET A 1 18.89 -10.59 7.69
CA MET A 1 18.13 -9.95 8.78
C MET A 1 18.24 -8.45 8.58
N ILE A 2 17.12 -7.74 8.54
CA ILE A 2 17.13 -6.27 8.39
C ILE A 2 17.44 -5.61 9.73
N PRO A 3 18.10 -4.44 9.76
CA PRO A 3 18.34 -3.72 11.01
C PRO A 3 17.02 -3.39 11.73
N MET A 4 17.01 -3.48 13.07
CA MET A 4 15.81 -3.22 13.89
C MET A 4 15.22 -1.84 13.65
N GLU A 5 16.06 -0.82 13.49
CA GLU A 5 15.61 0.55 13.21
C GLU A 5 14.95 0.68 11.84
N VAL A 6 15.48 -0.03 10.83
CA VAL A 6 14.85 -0.12 9.50
C VAL A 6 13.50 -0.83 9.61
N TYR A 7 13.41 -1.93 10.36
CA TYR A 7 12.14 -2.63 10.58
C TYR A 7 11.08 -1.73 11.23
N LYS A 8 11.43 -1.00 12.30
CA LYS A 8 10.50 -0.08 12.98
C LYS A 8 10.01 1.03 12.05
N SER A 9 10.92 1.67 11.32
CA SER A 9 10.59 2.73 10.36
C SER A 9 9.67 2.20 9.27
N SER A 10 10.02 1.09 8.62
CA SER A 10 9.19 0.45 7.60
C SER A 10 7.85 -0.03 8.15
N ARG A 11 7.81 -0.51 9.39
CA ARG A 11 6.56 -0.92 10.03
C ARG A 11 5.62 0.26 10.22
N LYS A 12 6.15 1.42 10.61
CA LYS A 12 5.36 2.65 10.72
C LYS A 12 4.85 3.09 9.35
N ALA A 13 5.73 3.17 8.34
CA ALA A 13 5.34 3.55 6.98
C ALA A 13 4.25 2.64 6.39
N ALA A 14 4.34 1.32 6.64
CA ALA A 14 3.31 0.38 6.23
C ALA A 14 1.96 0.63 6.94
N SER A 15 1.98 0.94 8.25
CA SER A 15 0.77 1.27 9.01
C SER A 15 0.13 2.59 8.55
N ASP A 16 0.94 3.62 8.29
CA ASP A 16 0.46 4.91 7.78
C ASP A 16 -0.20 4.71 6.39
N ALA A 17 0.45 3.96 5.50
CA ALA A 17 -0.09 3.62 4.18
C ALA A 17 -1.39 2.78 4.27
N HIS A 18 -1.44 1.83 5.21
CA HIS A 18 -2.64 1.04 5.48
C HIS A 18 -3.82 1.95 5.86
N GLU A 19 -3.61 2.89 6.79
CA GLU A 19 -4.70 3.77 7.24
C GLU A 19 -5.12 4.74 6.14
N ALA A 20 -4.17 5.30 5.38
CA ALA A 20 -4.48 6.16 4.23
C ALA A 20 -5.34 5.43 3.19
N LEU A 21 -4.97 4.20 2.83
CA LEU A 21 -5.75 3.37 1.89
C LEU A 21 -7.14 3.06 2.46
N ARG A 22 -7.22 2.67 3.74
CA ARG A 22 -8.49 2.37 4.40
C ARG A 22 -9.42 3.58 4.39
N GLN A 23 -8.93 4.76 4.74
CA GLN A 23 -9.72 6.00 4.71
C GLN A 23 -10.19 6.34 3.29
N ALA A 24 -9.33 6.22 2.28
CA ALA A 24 -9.69 6.46 0.89
C ALA A 24 -10.81 5.51 0.41
N LEU A 25 -10.71 4.22 0.74
CA LEU A 25 -11.72 3.21 0.39
C LEU A 25 -13.07 3.47 1.07
N LEU A 26 -13.04 3.88 2.34
CA LEU A 26 -14.25 4.30 3.06
C LEU A 26 -14.89 5.53 2.42
N ALA A 27 -14.08 6.52 2.01
CA ALA A 27 -14.57 7.75 1.38
C ALA A 27 -15.30 7.51 0.05
N ILE A 28 -14.94 6.44 -0.67
CA ILE A 28 -15.61 6.03 -1.91
C ILE A 28 -16.73 5.00 -1.69
N GLY A 29 -17.09 4.73 -0.44
CA GLY A 29 -18.24 3.92 -0.06
C GLY A 29 -17.99 2.41 0.06
N VAL A 30 -16.73 1.96 0.10
CA VAL A 30 -16.43 0.55 0.41
C VAL A 30 -16.71 0.31 1.91
N PRO A 31 -17.54 -0.68 2.28
CA PRO A 31 -17.91 -0.88 3.67
C PRO A 31 -16.73 -1.44 4.48
N ASN A 32 -16.57 -0.97 5.72
CA ASN A 32 -15.45 -1.36 6.59
C ASN A 32 -15.32 -2.88 6.79
N ARG A 33 -16.42 -3.65 6.72
CA ARG A 33 -16.42 -5.11 6.83
C ARG A 33 -15.64 -5.81 5.70
N ASP A 34 -15.55 -5.16 4.53
CA ASP A 34 -14.84 -5.70 3.37
C ASP A 34 -13.34 -5.31 3.41
N LEU A 35 -12.95 -4.40 4.32
CA LEU A 35 -11.58 -3.90 4.49
C LEU A 35 -10.77 -4.63 5.56
N ILE A 36 -11.36 -5.59 6.28
CA ILE A 36 -10.73 -6.32 7.41
C ILE A 36 -9.44 -7.05 7.00
N ARG A 37 -9.29 -7.34 5.70
CA ARG A 37 -8.12 -8.04 5.15
C ARG A 37 -6.95 -7.13 4.79
N LEU A 38 -7.10 -5.81 4.93
CA LEU A 38 -5.98 -4.88 4.82
C LEU A 38 -5.03 -5.08 6.00
N VAL A 39 -3.77 -5.38 5.72
CA VAL A 39 -2.78 -5.63 6.78
C VAL A 39 -1.44 -4.97 6.41
N PRO A 40 -0.90 -4.08 7.25
CA PRO A 40 0.45 -3.58 7.04
C PRO A 40 1.45 -4.72 7.23
N ARG A 41 2.49 -4.76 6.40
CA ARG A 41 3.55 -5.78 6.38
C ARG A 41 4.90 -5.12 6.12
N VAL A 42 5.97 -5.79 6.52
CA VAL A 42 7.34 -5.45 6.14
C VAL A 42 7.91 -6.65 5.41
N ALA A 43 8.39 -6.47 4.18
CA ALA A 43 9.00 -7.52 3.38
C ALA A 43 10.36 -7.96 3.97
N PRO A 44 10.87 -9.14 3.59
CA PRO A 44 12.16 -9.63 4.08
C PRO A 44 13.35 -8.73 3.72
N ASP A 45 13.25 -7.98 2.61
CA ASP A 45 14.25 -6.97 2.24
C ASP A 45 14.20 -5.77 3.19
N GLY A 46 13.04 -5.44 3.75
CA GLY A 46 12.78 -4.31 4.63
C GLY A 46 11.73 -3.34 4.07
N ARG A 47 11.15 -3.61 2.91
CA ARG A 47 10.20 -2.72 2.25
C ARG A 47 8.86 -2.66 3.01
N PRO A 48 8.28 -1.47 3.24
CA PRO A 48 6.92 -1.34 3.75
C PRO A 48 5.90 -1.78 2.70
N MET A 49 4.90 -2.55 3.11
CA MET A 49 3.85 -3.08 2.23
C MET A 49 2.48 -3.05 2.89
N VAL A 50 1.42 -2.97 2.11
CA VAL A 50 0.05 -3.23 2.57
C VAL A 50 -0.47 -4.45 1.82
N ALA A 51 -0.72 -5.54 2.56
CA ALA A 51 -1.38 -6.71 1.99
C ALA A 51 -2.88 -6.42 1.88
N MET A 52 -3.45 -6.58 0.67
CA MET A 52 -4.87 -6.31 0.44
C MET A 52 -5.76 -7.56 0.59
N GLY A 53 -5.20 -8.76 0.42
CA GLY A 53 -5.94 -10.02 0.46
C GLY A 53 -6.91 -10.19 -0.72
N THR A 54 -7.84 -11.14 -0.59
CA THR A 54 -8.88 -11.40 -1.61
C THR A 54 -10.10 -10.54 -1.35
N TRP A 55 -10.58 -9.83 -2.38
CA TRP A 55 -11.73 -8.94 -2.33
C TRP A 55 -12.90 -9.47 -3.16
N ASN A 56 -14.11 -9.05 -2.81
CA ASN A 56 -15.31 -9.33 -3.61
C ASN A 56 -15.23 -8.61 -4.96
N ALA A 57 -15.69 -9.27 -6.04
CA ALA A 57 -15.59 -8.73 -7.39
C ALA A 57 -16.28 -7.36 -7.54
N ASP A 58 -17.46 -7.18 -6.95
CA ASP A 58 -18.20 -5.91 -7.01
C ASP A 58 -17.46 -4.76 -6.33
N VAL A 59 -16.73 -5.04 -5.24
CA VAL A 59 -15.90 -4.05 -4.56
C VAL A 59 -14.76 -3.65 -5.49
N VAL A 60 -14.09 -4.62 -6.11
CA VAL A 60 -13.00 -4.36 -7.06
C VAL A 60 -13.48 -3.51 -8.24
N GLN A 61 -14.66 -3.80 -8.80
CA GLN A 61 -15.23 -3.03 -9.90
C GLN A 61 -15.52 -1.57 -9.51
N LYS A 62 -16.09 -1.33 -8.33
CA LYS A 62 -16.37 0.03 -7.84
C LYS A 62 -15.09 0.83 -7.62
N VAL A 63 -14.07 0.20 -7.04
CA VAL A 63 -12.76 0.84 -6.85
C VAL A 63 -12.10 1.15 -8.19
N ALA A 64 -12.13 0.21 -9.15
CA ALA A 64 -11.60 0.43 -10.49
C ALA A 64 -12.32 1.58 -11.21
N ALA A 65 -13.65 1.64 -11.15
CA ALA A 65 -14.42 2.73 -11.74
C ALA A 65 -14.06 4.09 -11.14
N HIS A 66 -13.85 4.15 -9.82
CA HIS A 66 -13.42 5.37 -9.15
C HIS A 66 -12.01 5.82 -9.58
N ILE A 67 -11.06 4.89 -9.68
CA ILE A 67 -9.69 5.17 -10.15
C ILE A 67 -9.70 5.68 -11.59
N MET A 68 -10.53 5.09 -12.46
CA MET A 68 -10.66 5.52 -13.86
C MET A 68 -11.31 6.90 -14.00
N ALA A 69 -12.21 7.27 -13.09
CA ALA A 69 -12.86 8.58 -13.08
C ALA A 69 -11.93 9.71 -12.61
N SER A 70 -10.93 9.41 -11.78
CA SER A 70 -9.93 10.37 -11.31
C SER A 70 -8.53 9.74 -11.30
N PRO A 71 -7.86 9.64 -12.46
CA PRO A 71 -6.56 9.02 -12.56
C PRO A 71 -5.50 9.89 -11.89
N ALA A 72 -4.98 9.44 -10.75
CA ALA A 72 -3.75 10.01 -10.19
C ALA A 72 -2.54 9.47 -10.95
N TYR A 73 -1.63 10.35 -11.35
CA TYR A 73 -0.37 9.93 -11.95
C TYR A 73 0.55 9.33 -10.88
N VAL A 74 0.94 8.07 -11.07
CA VAL A 74 1.92 7.39 -10.23
C VAL A 74 3.25 7.36 -10.97
N LYS A 75 4.26 8.01 -10.41
CA LYS A 75 5.61 8.01 -11.00
C LYS A 75 6.25 6.63 -10.80
N THR A 76 6.73 6.04 -11.89
CA THR A 76 7.44 4.75 -11.86
C THR A 76 8.86 4.89 -12.39
N LEU A 77 9.75 4.03 -11.89
CA LEU A 77 11.06 3.76 -12.48
C LEU A 77 10.90 3.02 -13.83
N PRO A 78 11.94 2.97 -14.69
CA PRO A 78 11.89 2.23 -15.95
C PRO A 78 11.58 0.74 -15.80
N ASP A 79 11.86 0.16 -14.63
CA ASP A 79 11.55 -1.24 -14.29
C ASP A 79 10.11 -1.45 -13.78
N GLY A 80 9.28 -0.39 -13.80
CA GLY A 80 7.88 -0.43 -13.38
C GLY A 80 7.64 -0.28 -11.87
N ARG A 81 8.69 -0.13 -11.05
CA ARG A 81 8.51 0.11 -9.61
C ARG A 81 8.05 1.53 -9.34
N VAL A 82 7.11 1.71 -8.41
CA VAL A 82 6.71 3.04 -7.94
C VAL A 82 7.90 3.74 -7.30
N VAL A 83 8.13 5.00 -7.67
CA VAL A 83 9.16 5.83 -7.03
C VAL A 83 8.73 6.08 -5.59
N PRO A 84 9.51 5.65 -4.59
CA PRO A 84 9.09 5.78 -3.20
C PRO A 84 9.25 7.22 -2.71
N ASP A 85 8.23 7.76 -2.05
CA ASP A 85 8.30 9.04 -1.34
C ASP A 85 9.05 8.93 0.00
N HIS A 86 9.24 7.71 0.49
CA HIS A 86 10.01 7.43 1.70
C HIS A 86 11.39 6.88 1.30
N PRO A 87 12.51 7.44 1.81
CA PRO A 87 13.81 6.82 1.62
C PRO A 87 13.78 5.42 2.23
N TYR A 88 13.95 4.42 1.38
CA TYR A 88 14.25 3.06 1.76
C TYR A 88 15.57 2.74 1.10
N ALA A 89 16.61 2.47 1.89
CA ALA A 89 17.90 2.07 1.35
C ALA A 89 17.75 0.67 0.75
N PRO A 90 17.81 0.49 -0.59
CA PRO A 90 18.10 -0.84 -1.09
C PRO A 90 19.45 -1.27 -0.48
N ARG A 91 19.57 -2.56 -0.16
CA ARG A 91 20.85 -3.13 0.26
C ARG A 91 21.89 -2.66 -0.76
N GLY A 92 22.93 -1.97 -0.27
CA GLY A 92 24.12 -1.69 -1.06
C GLY A 92 24.62 -2.99 -1.67
N GLU A 93 25.04 -2.90 -2.92
CA GLU A 93 25.84 -3.93 -3.60
C GLU A 93 27.08 -4.29 -2.76
#